data_AF-A0A2V7HJ43-F1
#
_entry.id   AF-A0A2V7HJ43-F1
#
_cell.length_a   1.000
_cell.length_b   1.000
_cell.length_c   1.000
_cell.angle_alpha   90.00
_cell.angle_beta   90.00
_cell.angle_gamma   90.00
#
_symmetry.space_group_name_H-M   'P 1'
#
loop_
_entity.id
_entity.type
_entity.pdbx_description
1 polymer ?
#
loop_
_entity_poly.entity_id
_entity_poly.type
_entity_poly.pdbx_seq_one_letter_code
_entity_poly.pdbx_strand_id
1 'polypeptide(L)'
;DDLLPNIEAAEEGDGGLRISRSSLAGYDSECLRVLWPALAARARVVMDRRGTHRAAEFTIRGATGGAIQLSGGVEIVMGRDDMLLRRWRSAQNEARA
;
A
#
# COMPACT_ATOMS: atom_id res chain seq x y z
N ASP A 1 -20.54 -16.22 5.80
CA ASP A 1 -20.62 -15.11 4.84
C ASP A 1 -19.29 -14.38 4.89
N ASP A 2 -18.24 -15.08 4.47
CA ASP A 2 -16.83 -14.70 4.69
C ASP A 2 -16.11 -14.89 3.36
N LEU A 3 -16.35 -13.97 2.43
CA LEU A 3 -15.91 -14.05 1.02
C LEU A 3 -14.64 -13.23 0.74
N LEU A 4 -13.99 -12.68 1.77
CA LEU A 4 -12.68 -12.06 1.60
C LEU A 4 -11.62 -13.07 2.06
N PRO A 5 -10.91 -13.77 1.14
CA PRO A 5 -9.80 -14.60 1.54
C PRO A 5 -8.82 -13.76 2.37
N ASN A 6 -8.36 -14.36 3.48
CA ASN A 6 -7.48 -13.76 4.48
C ASN A 6 -6.38 -12.90 3.84
N ILE A 7 -6.61 -11.59 3.73
CA ILE A 7 -5.55 -10.67 3.32
C ILE A 7 -4.58 -10.60 4.49
N GLU A 8 -3.44 -11.26 4.31
CA GLU A 8 -2.36 -11.28 5.28
C GLU A 8 -1.71 -9.90 5.32
N ALA A 9 -2.06 -9.12 6.35
CA ALA A 9 -1.42 -7.85 6.61
C ALA A 9 -1.14 -7.67 8.10
N ALA A 10 0.03 -7.10 8.38
CA ALA A 10 0.56 -6.87 9.72
C ALA A 10 0.94 -5.39 9.87
N GLU A 11 0.61 -4.83 11.03
CA GLU A 11 1.04 -3.48 11.40
C GLU A 11 2.53 -3.48 11.72
N GLU A 12 3.24 -2.49 11.21
CA GLU A 12 4.63 -2.22 11.57
C GLU A 12 4.69 -1.30 12.79
N GLY A 13 5.75 -1.42 13.59
CA GLY A 13 5.94 -0.58 14.79
C GLY A 13 6.04 0.92 14.51
N ASP A 14 6.22 1.35 13.26
CA ASP A 14 6.26 2.76 12.84
C ASP A 14 4.91 3.28 12.30
N GLY A 15 3.83 2.51 12.45
CA GLY A 15 2.49 2.85 11.95
C GLY A 15 2.30 2.57 10.44
N GLY A 16 3.26 1.89 9.81
CA GLY A 16 3.09 1.30 8.49
C GLY A 16 2.25 0.02 8.52
N LEU A 17 1.90 -0.48 7.34
CA LEU A 17 1.23 -1.75 7.15
C LEU A 17 1.98 -2.55 6.09
N ARG A 18 2.44 -3.74 6.47
CA ARG A 18 3.01 -4.74 5.56
C ARG A 18 1.90 -5.68 5.10
N ILE A 19 1.78 -5.90 3.80
CA ILE A 19 0.73 -6.70 3.16
C ILE A 19 1.40 -7.77 2.29
N SER A 20 1.03 -9.03 2.45
CA SER A 20 1.55 -10.15 1.64
C SER A 20 1.12 -10.04 0.18
N ARG A 21 2.06 -10.13 -0.76
CA ARG A 21 1.75 -10.06 -2.21
C ARG A 21 0.95 -11.26 -2.68
N SER A 22 1.22 -12.45 -2.15
CA SER A 22 0.46 -13.65 -2.50
C SER A 22 -1.00 -13.53 -2.09
N SER A 23 -1.28 -12.85 -0.96
CA SER A 23 -2.65 -12.61 -0.51
C SER A 23 -3.43 -11.61 -1.38
N LEU A 24 -2.74 -10.77 -2.14
CA LEU A 24 -3.33 -9.86 -3.13
C LEU A 24 -3.32 -10.44 -4.56
N ALA A 25 -2.60 -11.55 -4.77
CA ALA A 25 -2.47 -12.16 -6.08
C ALA A 25 -3.82 -12.74 -6.52
N GLY A 26 -4.24 -12.39 -7.74
CA GLY A 26 -5.49 -12.87 -8.33
C GLY A 26 -6.68 -11.93 -8.20
N TYR A 27 -6.59 -10.88 -7.38
CA TYR A 27 -7.59 -9.81 -7.41
C TYR A 27 -7.40 -8.91 -8.63
N ASP A 28 -8.50 -8.58 -9.29
CA ASP A 28 -8.49 -7.61 -10.38
C ASP A 28 -8.43 -6.16 -9.86
N SER A 29 -8.35 -5.22 -10.80
CA SER A 29 -8.22 -3.80 -10.47
C SER A 29 -9.44 -3.22 -9.74
N GLU A 30 -10.63 -3.79 -9.90
CA GLU A 30 -11.85 -3.29 -9.27
C GLU A 30 -11.92 -3.75 -7.82
N CYS A 31 -11.65 -5.04 -7.58
CA CYS A 31 -11.50 -5.60 -6.24
C CYS A 31 -10.44 -4.84 -5.45
N LEU A 32 -9.27 -4.61 -6.05
CA LEU A 32 -8.17 -3.88 -5.40
C LEU A 32 -8.56 -2.43 -5.04
N ARG A 33 -9.39 -1.76 -5.83
CA ARG A 33 -9.89 -0.40 -5.49
C ARG A 33 -10.80 -0.40 -4.27
N VAL A 34 -11.44 -1.52 -3.94
CA VAL A 34 -12.22 -1.68 -2.71
C VAL A 34 -11.31 -2.04 -1.52
N LEU A 35 -10.33 -2.91 -1.75
CA LEU A 35 -9.42 -3.40 -0.70
C LEU A 35 -8.44 -2.33 -0.20
N TRP A 36 -7.87 -1.54 -1.11
CA TRP A 36 -6.83 -0.56 -0.76
C TRP A 36 -7.26 0.47 0.28
N PRO A 37 -8.46 1.10 0.19
CA PRO A 37 -8.93 2.00 1.24
C PRO A 37 -9.08 1.31 2.61
N ALA A 38 -9.56 0.07 2.65
CA ALA A 38 -9.70 -0.69 3.89
C ALA A 38 -8.33 -1.05 4.51
N LEU A 39 -7.36 -1.45 3.67
CA LEU A 39 -5.98 -1.70 4.10
C LEU A 39 -5.33 -0.39 4.59
N ALA A 40 -5.48 0.70 3.86
CA ALA A 40 -4.91 1.99 4.25
C ALA A 40 -5.48 2.51 5.57
N ALA A 41 -6.78 2.30 5.83
CA ALA A 41 -7.39 2.65 7.11
C ALA A 41 -6.71 1.95 8.30
N ARG A 42 -6.24 0.71 8.13
CA ARG A 42 -5.47 0.00 9.17
C ARG A 42 -4.13 0.70 9.48
N ALA A 43 -3.53 1.37 8.50
CA ALA A 43 -2.36 2.24 8.67
C ALA A 43 -2.71 3.69 9.04
N ARG A 44 -3.97 3.98 9.41
CA ARG A 44 -4.48 5.34 9.68
C ARG A 44 -4.27 6.31 8.50
N VAL A 45 -4.32 5.80 7.28
CA VAL A 45 -4.22 6.55 6.03
C VAL A 45 -5.59 6.59 5.37
N VAL A 46 -6.00 7.78 4.93
CA VAL A 46 -7.16 7.95 4.05
C VAL A 46 -6.68 8.05 2.61
N MET A 47 -7.19 7.19 1.74
CA MET A 47 -6.87 7.23 0.31
C MET A 47 -7.89 8.08 -0.44
N ASP A 48 -7.38 8.98 -1.28
CA ASP A 48 -8.23 9.64 -2.28
C ASP A 48 -8.50 8.70 -3.47
N ARG A 49 -9.44 9.11 -4.34
CA ARG A 49 -9.80 8.34 -5.54
C ARG A 49 -8.58 8.05 -6.43
N ARG A 50 -7.74 9.05 -6.69
CA ARG A 50 -6.56 8.89 -7.56
C ARG A 50 -5.55 7.93 -6.93
N GLY A 51 -5.30 8.06 -5.63
CA GLY A 51 -4.40 7.20 -4.88
C GLY A 51 -4.88 5.76 -4.86
N THR A 52 -6.18 5.55 -4.69
CA THR A 52 -6.83 4.23 -4.75
C THR A 52 -6.62 3.56 -6.12
N HIS A 53 -6.87 4.30 -7.21
CA HIS A 53 -6.64 3.80 -8.56
C HIS A 53 -5.16 3.45 -8.81
N ARG A 54 -4.24 4.32 -8.37
CA ARG A 54 -2.80 4.10 -8.53
C ARG A 54 -2.28 2.92 -7.72
N ALA A 55 -2.77 2.73 -6.50
CA ALA A 55 -2.39 1.59 -5.67
C ALA A 55 -2.85 0.26 -6.28
N ALA A 56 -4.08 0.21 -6.79
CA ALA A 56 -4.59 -0.96 -7.50
C ALA A 56 -3.75 -1.27 -8.76
N GLU A 57 -3.46 -0.27 -9.59
CA GLU A 57 -2.62 -0.46 -10.77
C GLU A 57 -1.19 -0.90 -10.39
N PHE A 58 -0.62 -0.28 -9.37
CA PHE A 58 0.72 -0.62 -8.89
C PHE A 58 0.81 -2.02 -8.30
N THR A 59 -0.25 -2.53 -7.68
CA THR A 59 -0.32 -3.92 -7.21
C THR A 59 -0.21 -4.91 -8.38
N ILE A 60 -0.86 -4.61 -9.50
CA ILE A 60 -0.91 -5.47 -10.69
C ILE A 60 0.36 -5.35 -11.54
N ARG A 61 0.82 -4.12 -11.78
CA ARG A 61 1.87 -3.82 -12.76
C ARG A 61 3.22 -3.46 -12.14
N GLY A 62 3.26 -3.26 -10.83
CA GLY A 62 4.47 -2.87 -10.12
C GLY A 62 5.54 -3.96 -10.20
N ALA A 63 6.79 -3.52 -10.23
CA ALA A 63 7.95 -4.38 -10.13
C ALA A 63 8.56 -4.31 -8.72
N THR A 64 9.16 -5.40 -8.29
CA THR A 64 9.94 -5.46 -7.05
C THR A 64 11.00 -4.35 -7.01
N GLY A 65 11.11 -3.66 -5.88
CA GLY A 65 11.97 -2.48 -5.71
C GLY A 65 11.33 -1.17 -6.18
N GLY A 66 10.16 -1.22 -6.82
CA GLY A 66 9.39 -0.03 -7.16
C GLY A 66 8.73 0.61 -5.95
N ALA A 67 8.42 1.90 -6.06
CA ALA A 67 7.60 2.61 -5.09
C ALA A 67 6.72 3.65 -5.78
N ILE A 68 5.55 3.94 -5.21
CA ILE A 68 4.69 5.04 -5.63
C ILE A 68 4.40 5.98 -4.46
N GLN A 69 4.52 7.28 -4.73
CA GLN A 69 4.04 8.32 -3.82
C GLN A 69 2.55 8.56 -4.03
N LEU A 70 1.82 8.62 -2.93
CA LEU A 70 0.41 9.00 -2.85
C LEU A 70 0.27 10.36 -2.19
N SER A 71 -0.91 10.96 -2.34
CA SER A 71 -1.27 12.20 -1.64
C SER A 71 -1.13 12.02 -0.11
N GLY A 72 -0.86 13.11 0.60
CA GLY A 72 -0.80 13.08 2.07
C GLY A 72 0.50 12.54 2.67
N GLY A 73 1.57 12.48 1.86
CA GLY A 73 2.90 12.06 2.34
C GLY A 73 2.94 10.59 2.71
N VAL A 74 2.32 9.75 1.88
CA VAL A 74 2.27 8.29 2.06
C VAL A 74 2.84 7.64 0.81
N GLU A 75 3.51 6.52 0.99
CA GLU A 75 4.04 5.72 -0.10
C GLU A 75 3.68 4.26 0.04
N ILE A 76 3.64 3.60 -1.12
CA ILE A 76 3.58 2.15 -1.23
C ILE A 76 4.88 1.69 -1.87
N VAL A 77 5.61 0.83 -1.16
CA VAL A 77 6.85 0.21 -1.63
C VAL A 77 6.59 -1.25 -1.94
N MET A 78 7.06 -1.72 -3.09
CA MET A 78 6.94 -3.11 -3.50
C MET A 78 8.20 -3.90 -3.12
N GLY A 79 8.07 -4.73 -2.10
CA GLY A 79 9.03 -5.75 -1.75
C GLY A 79 8.93 -6.97 -2.67
N ARG A 80 9.78 -7.97 -2.39
CA ARG A 80 9.78 -9.23 -3.14
C ARG A 80 8.49 -10.01 -2.86
N ASP A 81 8.16 -10.18 -1.58
CA ASP A 81 7.05 -11.00 -1.12
C ASP A 81 5.93 -10.17 -0.46
N ASP A 82 6.22 -8.91 -0.14
CA ASP A 82 5.30 -8.00 0.53
C ASP A 82 5.19 -6.62 -0.16
N MET A 83 4.15 -5.88 0.19
CA MET A 83 4.00 -4.46 -0.08
C MET A 83 3.95 -3.72 1.24
N LEU A 84 4.71 -2.62 1.33
CA LEU A 84 4.74 -1.77 2.52
C LEU A 84 4.03 -0.45 2.23
N LEU A 85 2.91 -0.22 2.91
CA LEU A 85 2.29 1.10 3.01
C LEU A 85 2.89 1.82 4.22
N ARG A 86 3.47 3.00 4.01
CA ARG A 86 4.01 3.80 5.12
C ARG A 86 3.93 5.28 4.84
N ARG A 87 4.04 6.11 5.89
CA ARG A 87 4.27 7.53 5.68
C ARG A 87 5.65 7.74 5.06
N TRP A 88 5.72 8.62 4.06
CA TRP A 88 6.97 9.14 3.56
C TRP A 88 7.66 9.85 4.72
N ARG A 89 8.74 9.25 5.22
CA ARG A 89 9.61 9.97 6.13
C ARG A 89 10.33 11.02 5.31
N SER A 90 9.97 12.29 5.51
CA SER A 90 10.72 13.45 5.06
C SER A 90 12.09 13.53 5.77
N ALA A 91 12.89 12.46 5.75
CA ALA A 91 14.23 12.39 6.34
C ALA A 91 15.31 12.48 5.24
N GLN A 92 15.09 13.36 4.26
CA GLN A 92 16.10 13.77 3.26
C GLN A 92 16.11 15.29 3.04
N ASN A 93 15.30 16.09 3.76
CA ASN A 93 15.19 17.53 3.51
C ASN A 93 16.02 18.42 4.48
N GLU A 94 16.91 17.84 5.31
CA GLU A 94 17.75 18.60 6.25
C GLU A 94 19.27 18.37 6.11
N ALA A 95 19.74 17.58 5.13
CA ALA A 95 21.18 17.40 4.89
C ALA A 95 21.76 18.38 3.84
N ARG A 96 20.98 19.34 3.34
CA ARG A 96 21.42 20.38 2.38
C ARG A 96 20.67 21.72 2.57
N ALA A 97 20.62 22.22 3.80
CA ALA A 97 20.36 23.63 4.08
C ALA A 97 21.66 24.29 4.57
#